data_AF-A0A1F7H464-F1
#
_entry.id   AF-A0A1F7H464-F1
#
_cell.length_a   1.000
_cell.length_b   1.000
_cell.length_c   1.000
_cell.angle_alpha   90.00
_cell.angle_beta   90.00
_cell.angle_gamma   90.00
#
_symmetry.space_group_name_H-M   'P 1'
#
loop_
_entity.id
_entity.type
_entity.pdbx_description
1 polymer ?
#
loop_
_entity_poly.entity_id
_entity_poly.type
_entity_poly.pdbx_seq_one_letter_code
_entity_poly.pdbx_strand_id
1 'polypeptide(L)'
;MNNKHPSPLSLLLRAVFYILLAALSLGMLNVFKPYTYLDNNSSQIICDKSGAPFDIGPNFIYTLEDKLDSFNDQKAQKLCEYGIIRDYGSSYKTPDKPNYQLKPKMVKESSWGDAILMAAAIFIFGAILIEMLLSRKGFNLKKHYMVVYFILLTIASFALYVFVTKPIAVKVFCQRQIAQKVVNFRNSAYKNGVYPIPEEDKHIGSLLGPLYEKCLMKEGI
;
A
#
# COMPACT_ATOMS: atom_id res chain seq x y z
N MET A 1 46.65 -25.90 -8.53
CA MET A 1 45.27 -25.49 -8.20
C MET A 1 44.42 -25.56 -9.46
N ASN A 2 43.49 -26.51 -9.54
CA ASN A 2 42.64 -26.69 -10.73
C ASN A 2 41.60 -25.56 -10.81
N ASN A 3 41.81 -24.61 -11.73
CA ASN A 3 40.78 -23.68 -12.17
C ASN A 3 39.72 -24.46 -12.98
N LYS A 4 38.81 -25.16 -12.29
CA LYS A 4 37.63 -25.73 -12.96
C LYS A 4 36.76 -24.55 -13.41
N HIS A 5 36.70 -24.34 -14.73
CA HIS A 5 35.72 -23.42 -15.31
C HIS A 5 34.31 -23.81 -14.84
N PRO A 6 33.45 -22.82 -14.55
CA PRO A 6 32.08 -23.06 -14.14
C PRO A 6 31.36 -23.78 -15.30
N SER A 7 30.53 -24.76 -15.00
CA SER A 7 29.76 -25.43 -16.05
C SER A 7 28.80 -24.43 -16.70
N PRO A 8 28.53 -24.53 -18.00
CA PRO A 8 27.58 -23.64 -18.69
C PRO A 8 26.19 -23.63 -18.02
N LEU A 9 25.77 -24.76 -17.46
CA LEU A 9 24.55 -24.86 -16.65
C LEU A 9 24.59 -23.98 -15.39
N SER A 10 25.71 -23.94 -14.67
CA SER A 10 25.85 -23.12 -13.46
C SER A 10 25.84 -21.61 -13.77
N LEU A 11 26.40 -21.21 -14.91
CA LEU A 11 26.36 -19.83 -15.40
C LEU A 11 24.94 -19.41 -15.77
N LEU A 12 24.20 -20.29 -16.47
CA LEU A 12 22.81 -20.05 -16.84
C LEU A 12 21.91 -19.93 -15.61
N LEU A 13 22.05 -20.83 -14.63
CA LEU A 13 21.30 -20.76 -13.38
C LEU A 13 21.56 -19.46 -12.62
N ARG A 14 22.84 -19.06 -12.47
CA ARG A 14 23.20 -17.76 -11.88
C ARG A 14 22.52 -16.60 -12.60
N ALA A 15 22.57 -16.58 -13.93
CA ALA A 15 21.92 -15.55 -14.74
C ALA A 15 20.41 -15.46 -14.46
N VAL A 16 19.71 -16.61 -14.45
CA VAL A 16 18.28 -16.68 -14.17
C VAL A 16 17.95 -16.16 -12.78
N PHE A 17 18.71 -16.56 -11.75
CA PHE A 17 18.46 -16.07 -10.39
C PHE A 17 18.71 -14.57 -10.24
N TYR A 18 19.76 -14.03 -10.87
CA TYR A 18 20.00 -12.58 -10.85
C TYR A 18 18.93 -11.79 -11.62
N ILE A 19 18.40 -12.34 -12.71
CA ILE A 19 17.26 -11.75 -13.44
C ILE A 19 16.02 -11.69 -12.54
N LEU A 20 15.69 -12.81 -11.87
CA LEU A 20 14.57 -12.88 -10.92
C LEU A 20 14.77 -11.89 -9.77
N LEU A 21 15.96 -11.86 -9.19
CA LEU A 21 16.30 -10.98 -8.07
C LEU A 21 16.20 -9.50 -8.44
N ALA A 22 16.74 -9.11 -9.59
CA ALA A 22 16.65 -7.74 -10.08
C ALA A 22 15.19 -7.33 -10.33
N ALA A 23 14.38 -8.21 -10.94
CA ALA A 23 12.96 -7.95 -11.17
C ALA A 23 12.16 -7.85 -9.86
N LEU A 24 12.47 -8.67 -8.86
CA LEU A 24 11.87 -8.61 -7.52
C LEU A 24 12.26 -7.30 -6.81
N SER A 25 13.54 -6.93 -6.85
CA SER A 25 14.05 -5.67 -6.30
C SER A 25 13.34 -4.45 -6.90
N LEU A 26 13.14 -4.42 -8.23
CA LEU A 26 12.35 -3.36 -8.88
C LEU A 26 10.87 -3.41 -8.46
N GLY A 27 10.31 -4.59 -8.23
CA GLY A 27 8.97 -4.76 -7.67
C GLY A 27 8.82 -4.09 -6.31
N MET A 28 9.83 -4.18 -5.44
CA MET A 28 9.81 -3.55 -4.11
C MET A 28 9.66 -2.04 -4.16
N LEU A 29 10.15 -1.38 -5.21
CA LEU A 29 9.92 0.05 -5.41
C LEU A 29 8.43 0.37 -5.54
N ASN A 30 7.67 -0.47 -6.25
CA ASN A 30 6.21 -0.29 -6.36
C ASN A 30 5.50 -0.65 -5.07
N VAL A 31 5.94 -1.73 -4.40
CA VAL A 31 5.36 -2.10 -3.11
C VAL A 31 5.53 -0.96 -2.12
N PHE A 32 6.72 -0.39 -1.95
CA PHE A 32 7.04 0.59 -0.90
C PHE A 32 6.97 2.05 -1.33
N LYS A 33 6.50 2.35 -2.55
CA LYS A 33 6.34 3.75 -2.97
C LYS A 33 5.45 4.54 -2.01
N PRO A 34 5.74 5.83 -1.81
CA PRO A 34 4.99 6.67 -0.89
C PRO A 34 3.55 6.86 -1.35
N TYR A 35 2.63 6.94 -0.40
CA TYR A 35 1.24 7.33 -0.64
C TYR A 35 0.70 8.15 0.53
N THR A 36 -0.33 8.94 0.28
CA THR A 36 -1.03 9.71 1.30
C THR A 36 -2.37 9.08 1.62
N TYR A 37 -2.78 9.20 2.87
CA TYR A 37 -4.10 8.81 3.33
C TYR A 37 -4.58 9.77 4.42
N LEU A 38 -5.89 9.80 4.64
CA LEU A 38 -6.51 10.61 5.68
C LEU A 38 -6.33 9.93 7.05
N ASP A 39 -5.86 10.68 8.04
CA ASP A 39 -5.77 10.21 9.42
C ASP A 39 -7.10 10.43 10.16
N ASN A 40 -7.84 9.34 10.36
CA ASN A 40 -9.14 9.34 11.04
C ASN A 40 -9.04 9.69 12.53
N ASN A 41 -7.85 9.66 13.14
CA ASN A 41 -7.68 10.08 14.55
C ASN A 41 -7.54 11.60 14.70
N SER A 42 -6.99 12.27 13.70
CA SER A 42 -6.69 13.71 13.79
C SER A 42 -7.51 14.57 12.83
N SER A 43 -8.35 13.95 12.00
CA SER A 43 -9.27 14.67 11.12
C SER A 43 -10.54 15.03 11.87
N GLN A 44 -11.12 16.17 11.52
CA GLN A 44 -12.26 16.73 12.24
C GLN A 44 -13.39 17.07 11.31
N ILE A 45 -14.62 17.05 11.83
CA ILE A 45 -15.73 17.79 11.26
C ILE A 45 -16.02 19.01 12.13
N ILE A 46 -16.35 20.13 11.51
CA ILE A 46 -16.79 21.35 12.20
C ILE A 46 -18.25 21.59 11.85
N CYS A 47 -19.11 21.65 12.86
CA CYS A 47 -20.53 21.90 12.65
C CYS A 47 -20.80 23.37 12.33
N ASP A 48 -21.54 23.64 11.25
CA ASP A 48 -21.73 25.01 10.76
C ASP A 48 -22.51 25.89 11.75
N LYS A 49 -23.51 25.32 12.44
CA LYS A 49 -24.37 26.06 13.37
C LYS A 49 -23.67 26.43 14.68
N SER A 50 -22.96 25.48 15.29
CA SER A 50 -22.36 25.64 16.62
C SER A 50 -20.88 26.03 16.57
N GLY A 51 -20.22 25.84 15.42
CA GLY A 51 -18.76 25.94 15.30
C GLY A 51 -18.00 24.83 16.04
N ALA A 52 -18.70 23.87 16.64
CA ALA A 52 -18.07 22.83 17.46
C ALA A 52 -17.26 21.85 16.58
N PRO A 53 -15.99 21.59 16.93
CA PRO A 53 -15.18 20.57 16.27
C PRO A 53 -15.41 19.19 16.89
N PHE A 54 -15.46 18.15 16.05
CA PHE A 54 -15.50 16.76 16.48
C PHE A 54 -14.49 15.93 15.70
N ASP A 55 -13.65 15.17 16.41
CA ASP A 55 -12.74 14.21 15.79
C ASP A 55 -13.54 13.07 15.16
N ILE A 56 -13.22 12.70 13.91
CA ILE A 56 -14.08 11.80 13.16
C ILE A 56 -14.04 10.36 13.72
N GLY A 57 -12.85 9.80 13.96
CA GLY A 57 -12.71 8.39 14.28
C GLY A 57 -13.30 7.97 15.64
N PRO A 58 -13.07 8.72 16.74
CA PRO A 58 -13.76 8.46 18.02
C PRO A 58 -15.29 8.57 17.92
N ASN A 59 -15.79 9.36 16.96
CA ASN A 59 -17.21 9.51 16.67
C ASN A 59 -17.71 8.52 15.60
N PHE A 60 -16.92 7.50 15.28
CA PHE A 60 -17.20 6.48 14.26
C PHE A 60 -17.43 7.04 12.86
N ILE A 61 -17.06 8.30 12.60
CA ILE A 61 -17.08 8.89 11.27
C ILE A 61 -15.71 8.63 10.65
N TYR A 62 -15.67 8.15 9.42
CA TYR A 62 -14.42 7.89 8.73
C TYR A 62 -14.53 8.10 7.24
N THR A 63 -13.38 8.16 6.59
CA THR A 63 -13.31 7.96 5.16
C THR A 63 -12.08 7.14 4.78
N LEU A 64 -12.30 6.26 3.82
CA LEU A 64 -11.24 5.50 3.16
C LEU A 64 -10.82 6.16 1.84
N GLU A 65 -11.45 7.28 1.49
CA GLU A 65 -11.17 8.13 0.34
C GLU A 65 -10.93 9.58 0.80
N ASP A 66 -11.00 10.54 -0.13
CA ASP A 66 -10.76 11.96 0.17
C ASP A 66 -12.05 12.70 0.63
N LYS A 67 -13.19 11.99 0.70
CA LYS A 67 -14.51 12.54 1.07
C LYS A 67 -15.34 11.55 1.88
N LEU A 68 -16.30 12.03 2.66
CA LEU A 68 -17.27 11.15 3.32
C LEU A 68 -18.19 10.53 2.26
N ASP A 69 -18.47 9.23 2.41
CA ASP A 69 -19.52 8.55 1.66
C ASP A 69 -20.90 8.83 2.28
N SER A 70 -21.98 8.37 1.65
CA SER A 70 -23.34 8.63 2.14
C SER A 70 -23.58 8.11 3.55
N PHE A 71 -22.96 7.00 3.94
CA PHE A 71 -23.08 6.43 5.28
C PHE A 71 -22.46 7.35 6.34
N ASN A 72 -21.21 7.80 6.11
CA ASN A 72 -20.50 8.68 7.04
C ASN A 72 -21.02 10.12 7.00
N ASP A 73 -21.49 10.58 5.85
CA ASP A 73 -22.10 11.90 5.67
C ASP A 73 -23.38 12.02 6.50
N GLN A 74 -24.26 11.02 6.48
CA GLN A 74 -25.45 11.02 7.35
C GLN A 74 -25.11 11.10 8.83
N LYS A 75 -24.06 10.40 9.27
CA LYS A 75 -23.59 10.42 10.66
C LYS A 75 -23.05 11.79 11.05
N ALA A 76 -22.24 12.40 10.19
CA ALA A 76 -21.74 13.76 10.39
C ALA A 76 -22.88 14.77 10.50
N GLN A 77 -23.88 14.66 9.62
CA GLN A 77 -25.02 15.58 9.65
C GLN A 77 -25.87 15.44 10.91
N LYS A 78 -26.14 14.20 11.35
CA LYS A 78 -26.89 13.93 12.59
C LYS A 78 -26.12 14.32 13.85
N LEU A 79 -24.79 14.17 13.85
CA LEU A 79 -23.96 14.68 14.94
C LEU A 79 -24.08 16.20 15.04
N CYS A 80 -23.98 16.91 13.92
CA CYS A 80 -24.03 18.37 13.92
C CYS A 80 -25.42 18.96 14.17
N GLU A 81 -26.49 18.22 13.85
CA GLU A 81 -27.86 18.67 14.11
C GLU A 81 -28.35 18.30 15.52
N TYR A 82 -28.08 17.08 15.97
CA TYR A 82 -28.69 16.51 17.18
C TYR A 82 -27.68 16.03 18.23
N GLY A 83 -26.37 16.03 17.94
CA GLY A 83 -25.36 15.45 18.83
C GLY A 83 -25.36 13.92 18.85
N ILE A 84 -25.88 13.26 17.82
CA ILE A 84 -26.08 11.80 17.77
C ILE A 84 -25.26 11.17 16.64
N ILE A 85 -24.44 10.16 16.97
CA ILE A 85 -23.58 9.44 16.02
C ILE A 85 -24.01 8.00 15.73
N ARG A 86 -24.81 7.40 16.61
CA ARG A 86 -25.21 5.97 16.57
C ARG A 86 -26.70 5.82 16.34
N ASP A 87 -27.18 6.39 15.25
CA ASP A 87 -28.58 6.28 14.83
C ASP A 87 -28.75 5.28 13.67
N TYR A 88 -28.29 4.04 13.89
CA TYR A 88 -28.39 2.97 12.87
C TYR A 88 -29.84 2.58 12.57
N GLY A 89 -30.73 2.73 13.56
CA GLY A 89 -32.18 2.54 13.39
C GLY A 89 -32.88 3.69 12.65
N SER A 90 -32.16 4.75 12.28
CA SER A 90 -32.72 5.94 11.59
C SER A 90 -33.91 6.59 12.31
N SER A 91 -33.83 6.69 13.64
CA SER A 91 -34.84 7.36 14.47
C SER A 91 -34.87 8.87 14.26
N TYR A 92 -33.76 9.48 13.82
CA TYR A 92 -33.64 10.90 13.55
C TYR A 92 -33.57 11.17 12.06
N LYS A 93 -34.33 12.17 11.59
CA LYS A 93 -34.30 12.61 10.18
C LYS A 93 -32.92 13.22 9.88
N THR A 94 -32.22 12.67 8.90
CA THR A 94 -31.02 13.31 8.34
C THR A 94 -31.39 14.67 7.74
N PRO A 95 -30.67 15.75 8.08
CA PRO A 95 -30.82 17.04 7.40
C PRO A 95 -30.78 16.91 5.87
N ASP A 96 -31.48 17.81 5.17
CA ASP A 96 -31.57 17.74 3.71
C ASP A 96 -30.30 18.31 3.02
N LYS A 97 -29.43 18.99 3.78
CA LYS A 97 -28.17 19.59 3.31
C LYS A 97 -27.05 19.33 4.32
N PRO A 98 -25.80 19.15 3.86
CA PRO A 98 -24.64 19.12 4.73
C PRO A 98 -24.60 20.38 5.62
N ASN A 99 -24.45 20.17 6.92
CA ASN A 99 -24.38 21.19 7.97
C ASN A 99 -23.03 21.12 8.73
N TYR A 100 -22.00 20.62 8.05
CA TYR A 100 -20.66 20.43 8.59
C TYR A 100 -19.59 20.66 7.51
N GLN A 101 -18.38 20.95 7.96
CA GLN A 101 -17.18 21.04 7.14
C GLN A 101 -16.17 19.98 7.56
N LEU A 102 -15.73 19.13 6.63
CA LEU A 102 -14.65 18.19 6.87
C LEU A 102 -13.30 18.92 6.79
N LYS A 103 -12.51 18.83 7.87
CA LYS A 103 -11.11 19.26 7.95
C LYS A 103 -10.20 18.03 7.97
N PRO A 104 -9.77 17.53 6.80
CA PRO A 104 -8.95 16.34 6.71
C PRO A 104 -7.51 16.64 7.14
N LYS A 105 -6.91 15.73 7.92
CA LYS A 105 -5.47 15.70 8.16
C LYS A 105 -4.85 14.56 7.36
N MET A 106 -4.05 14.91 6.36
CA MET A 106 -3.37 13.92 5.52
C MET A 106 -2.05 13.48 6.16
N VAL A 107 -1.79 12.18 6.14
CA VAL A 107 -0.52 11.58 6.58
C VAL A 107 0.10 10.86 5.39
N LYS A 108 1.43 10.94 5.30
CA LYS A 108 2.21 10.25 4.29
C LYS A 108 2.75 8.95 4.87
N GLU A 109 2.41 7.83 4.23
CA GLU A 109 3.01 6.54 4.49
C GLU A 109 4.22 6.35 3.57
N SER A 110 5.32 5.86 4.15
CA SER A 110 6.57 5.56 3.44
C SER A 110 7.21 6.77 2.75
N SER A 111 8.42 6.54 2.22
CA SER A 111 9.15 7.48 1.39
C SER A 111 9.82 6.75 0.23
N TRP A 112 10.24 7.49 -0.79
CA TRP A 112 11.08 6.91 -1.85
C TRP A 112 12.42 6.41 -1.30
N GLY A 113 12.93 7.02 -0.21
CA GLY A 113 14.10 6.52 0.50
C GLY A 113 13.88 5.13 1.07
N ASP A 114 12.75 4.90 1.75
CA ASP A 114 12.38 3.59 2.28
C ASP A 114 12.20 2.56 1.15
N ALA A 115 11.58 2.96 0.04
CA ALA A 115 11.39 2.09 -1.11
C ALA A 115 12.73 1.65 -1.72
N ILE A 116 13.66 2.59 -1.91
CA ILE A 116 15.02 2.31 -2.42
C ILE A 116 15.78 1.43 -1.44
N LEU A 117 15.71 1.71 -0.14
CA LEU A 117 16.36 0.91 0.90
C LEU A 117 15.85 -0.53 0.89
N MET A 118 14.53 -0.73 0.79
CA MET A 118 13.92 -2.06 0.71
C MET A 118 14.32 -2.81 -0.57
N ALA A 119 14.34 -2.13 -1.72
CA ALA A 119 14.84 -2.71 -2.97
C ALA A 119 16.31 -3.14 -2.85
N ALA A 120 17.17 -2.25 -2.35
CA ALA A 120 18.59 -2.52 -2.14
C ALA A 120 18.82 -3.68 -1.16
N ALA A 121 18.07 -3.72 -0.04
CA ALA A 121 18.15 -4.80 0.92
C ALA A 121 17.80 -6.15 0.29
N ILE A 122 16.68 -6.24 -0.44
CA ILE A 122 16.29 -7.45 -1.15
C ILE A 122 17.36 -7.89 -2.15
N PHE A 123 17.92 -6.95 -2.92
CA PHE A 123 18.98 -7.26 -3.87
C PHE A 123 20.25 -7.77 -3.18
N ILE A 124 20.73 -7.10 -2.14
CA ILE A 124 21.97 -7.49 -1.44
C ILE A 124 21.81 -8.86 -0.77
N PHE A 125 20.74 -9.06 0.01
CA PHE A 125 20.50 -10.35 0.68
C PHE A 125 20.29 -11.47 -0.34
N GLY A 126 19.54 -11.22 -1.41
CA GLY A 126 19.36 -12.20 -2.49
C GLY A 126 20.65 -12.54 -3.20
N ALA A 127 21.51 -11.55 -3.48
CA ALA A 127 22.80 -11.78 -4.14
C ALA A 127 23.72 -12.63 -3.27
N ILE A 128 23.76 -12.35 -1.96
CA ILE A 128 24.51 -13.18 -0.98
C ILE A 128 23.99 -14.62 -1.00
N LEU A 129 22.67 -14.83 -0.98
CA LEU A 129 22.07 -16.17 -1.07
C LEU A 129 22.44 -16.89 -2.38
N ILE A 130 22.37 -16.22 -3.52
CA ILE A 130 22.75 -16.78 -4.82
C ILE A 130 24.22 -17.21 -4.80
N GLU A 131 25.12 -16.36 -4.30
CA GLU A 131 26.55 -16.69 -4.25
C GLU A 131 26.87 -17.81 -3.27
N MET A 132 26.18 -17.90 -2.13
CA MET A 132 26.32 -19.03 -1.20
C MET A 132 25.85 -20.35 -1.83
N LEU A 133 24.71 -20.34 -2.52
CA LEU A 133 24.10 -21.55 -3.10
C LEU A 133 24.82 -22.04 -4.36
N LEU A 134 25.36 -21.12 -5.17
CA LEU A 134 25.93 -21.44 -6.48
C LEU A 134 27.45 -21.33 -6.51
N SER A 135 28.11 -21.10 -5.37
CA SER A 135 29.57 -20.95 -5.29
C SER A 135 30.30 -22.16 -5.86
N ARG A 136 30.79 -22.03 -7.09
CA ARG A 136 31.83 -22.85 -7.69
C ARG A 136 32.86 -21.88 -8.24
N LYS A 137 34.06 -21.93 -7.67
CA LYS A 137 35.17 -21.04 -8.02
C LYS A 137 35.40 -21.05 -9.54
N GLY A 138 35.37 -19.87 -10.14
CA GLY A 138 35.71 -19.62 -11.53
C GLY A 138 34.60 -18.83 -12.21
N PHE A 139 34.79 -17.54 -12.42
CA PHE A 139 34.03 -16.77 -13.40
C PHE A 139 35.08 -16.03 -14.23
N ASN A 140 35.24 -16.42 -15.49
CA ASN A 140 36.23 -15.82 -16.39
C ASN A 140 35.56 -15.56 -17.74
N LEU A 141 34.81 -14.46 -17.82
CA LEU A 141 34.26 -13.96 -19.07
C LEU A 141 35.25 -12.96 -19.69
N LYS A 142 35.58 -13.13 -20.98
CA LYS A 142 36.34 -12.12 -21.74
C LYS A 142 35.61 -10.78 -21.70
N LYS A 143 36.32 -9.66 -21.44
CA LYS A 143 35.76 -8.31 -21.20
C LYS A 143 34.69 -7.85 -22.21
N HIS A 144 34.81 -8.16 -23.50
CA HIS A 144 33.81 -7.76 -24.51
C HIS A 144 32.47 -8.52 -24.40
N TYR A 145 32.51 -9.81 -24.04
CA TYR A 145 31.29 -10.59 -23.82
C TYR A 145 30.59 -10.20 -22.51
N MET A 146 31.31 -9.59 -21.56
CA MET A 146 30.67 -9.08 -20.33
C MET A 146 29.69 -7.95 -20.62
N VAL A 147 30.05 -6.97 -21.46
CA VAL A 147 29.17 -5.82 -21.74
C VAL A 147 27.86 -6.28 -22.37
N VAL A 148 27.93 -7.11 -23.42
CA VAL A 148 26.75 -7.67 -24.10
C VAL A 148 25.92 -8.52 -23.13
N TYR A 149 26.57 -9.34 -22.31
CA TYR A 149 25.90 -10.15 -21.29
C TYR A 149 25.15 -9.29 -20.26
N PHE A 150 25.76 -8.21 -19.76
CA PHE A 150 25.10 -7.29 -18.83
C PHE A 150 23.90 -6.57 -19.46
N ILE A 151 24.01 -6.17 -20.73
CA ILE A 151 22.89 -5.55 -21.46
C ILE A 151 21.72 -6.54 -21.57
N LEU A 152 21.99 -7.79 -22.01
CA LEU A 152 20.95 -8.81 -22.13
C LEU A 152 20.30 -9.14 -20.78
N LEU A 153 21.08 -9.24 -19.71
CA LEU A 153 20.58 -9.49 -18.35
C LEU A 153 19.69 -8.32 -17.88
N THR A 154 20.09 -7.09 -18.16
CA THR A 154 19.31 -5.89 -17.82
C THR A 154 17.98 -5.87 -18.57
N ILE A 155 17.99 -6.12 -19.88
CA ILE A 155 16.78 -6.19 -20.71
C ILE A 155 15.85 -7.30 -20.20
N ALA A 156 16.39 -8.49 -19.94
CA ALA A 156 15.61 -9.63 -19.44
C ALA A 156 15.00 -9.33 -18.06
N SER A 157 15.76 -8.71 -17.16
CA SER A 157 15.27 -8.29 -15.83
C SER A 157 14.18 -7.25 -15.93
N PHE A 158 14.35 -6.27 -16.82
CA PHE A 158 13.35 -5.22 -17.04
C PHE A 158 12.07 -5.79 -17.66
N ALA A 159 12.18 -6.67 -18.66
CA ALA A 159 11.03 -7.36 -19.24
C ALA A 159 10.29 -8.20 -18.20
N LEU A 160 11.00 -9.00 -17.41
CA LEU A 160 10.41 -9.77 -16.31
C LEU A 160 9.74 -8.86 -15.28
N TYR A 161 10.35 -7.71 -14.98
CA TYR A 161 9.75 -6.72 -14.10
C TYR A 161 8.43 -6.18 -14.66
N VAL A 162 8.42 -5.69 -15.91
CA VAL A 162 7.24 -5.08 -16.52
C VAL A 162 6.08 -6.06 -16.62
N PHE A 163 6.34 -7.28 -17.11
CA PHE A 163 5.28 -8.23 -17.44
C PHE A 163 4.85 -9.12 -16.27
N VAL A 164 5.71 -9.32 -15.26
CA VAL A 164 5.44 -10.29 -14.18
C VAL A 164 5.46 -9.63 -12.81
N THR A 165 6.58 -9.02 -12.40
CA THR A 165 6.69 -8.58 -10.99
C THR A 165 5.96 -7.28 -10.70
N LYS A 166 5.89 -6.34 -11.66
CA LYS A 166 5.15 -5.07 -11.51
C LYS A 166 3.67 -5.33 -11.22
N PRO A 167 2.94 -6.18 -11.98
CA PRO A 167 1.54 -6.45 -11.66
C PRO A 167 1.30 -7.01 -10.26
N ILE A 168 2.16 -7.93 -9.82
CA ILE A 168 2.08 -8.52 -8.49
C ILE A 168 2.38 -7.45 -7.42
N ALA A 169 3.44 -6.67 -7.62
CA ALA A 169 3.85 -5.62 -6.69
C ALA A 169 2.78 -4.54 -6.50
N VAL A 170 2.10 -4.15 -7.58
CA VAL A 170 0.99 -3.19 -7.52
C VAL A 170 -0.21 -3.75 -6.76
N LYS A 171 -0.55 -5.03 -6.95
CA LYS A 171 -1.61 -5.69 -6.14
C LYS A 171 -1.29 -5.64 -4.66
N VAL A 172 -0.04 -5.95 -4.28
CA VAL A 172 0.42 -5.87 -2.88
C VAL A 172 0.40 -4.42 -2.37
N PHE A 173 0.83 -3.45 -3.18
CA PHE A 173 0.76 -2.02 -2.84
C PHE A 173 -0.68 -1.59 -2.52
N CYS A 174 -1.64 -1.92 -3.38
CA CYS A 174 -3.04 -1.58 -3.21
C CYS A 174 -3.66 -2.24 -1.97
N GLN A 175 -3.36 -3.52 -1.73
CA GLN A 175 -3.79 -4.22 -0.52
C GLN A 175 -3.25 -3.54 0.74
N ARG A 176 -1.96 -3.21 0.76
CA ARG A 176 -1.34 -2.54 1.91
C ARG A 176 -1.95 -1.16 2.16
N GLN A 177 -2.17 -0.38 1.11
CA GLN A 177 -2.76 0.95 1.23
C GLN A 177 -4.15 0.90 1.87
N ILE A 178 -5.00 -0.02 1.41
CA ILE A 178 -6.37 -0.18 1.94
C ILE A 178 -6.33 -0.70 3.37
N ALA A 179 -5.50 -1.71 3.64
CA ALA A 179 -5.32 -2.23 4.98
C ALA A 179 -4.89 -1.13 5.97
N GLN A 180 -3.96 -0.26 5.58
CA GLN A 180 -3.51 0.85 6.42
C GLN A 180 -4.63 1.84 6.73
N LYS A 181 -5.49 2.16 5.74
CA LYS A 181 -6.65 3.05 5.95
C LYS A 181 -7.65 2.44 6.94
N VAL A 182 -7.95 1.14 6.81
CA VAL A 182 -8.85 0.42 7.71
C VAL A 182 -8.27 0.34 9.12
N VAL A 183 -6.98 -0.01 9.24
CA VAL A 183 -6.28 -0.06 10.54
C VAL A 183 -6.25 1.31 11.20
N ASN A 184 -6.01 2.39 10.43
CA ASN A 184 -6.05 3.75 10.96
C ASN A 184 -7.43 4.10 11.54
N PHE A 185 -8.52 3.78 10.84
CA PHE A 185 -9.87 3.94 11.39
C PHE A 185 -10.06 3.10 12.66
N ARG A 186 -9.77 1.81 12.61
CA ARG A 186 -9.98 0.88 13.74
C ARG A 186 -9.22 1.33 14.98
N ASN A 187 -7.95 1.72 14.82
CA ASN A 187 -7.14 2.22 15.93
C ASN A 187 -7.68 3.52 16.50
N SER A 188 -8.29 4.37 15.67
CA SER A 188 -8.93 5.62 16.10
C SER A 188 -10.23 5.37 16.87
N ALA A 189 -11.13 4.56 16.31
CA ALA A 189 -12.46 4.30 16.86
C ALA A 189 -12.43 3.42 18.13
N TYR A 190 -11.48 2.48 18.21
CA TYR A 190 -11.45 1.44 19.25
C TYR A 190 -10.33 1.61 20.28
N LYS A 191 -9.63 2.76 20.29
CA LYS A 191 -8.46 3.04 21.14
C LYS A 191 -8.66 2.73 22.63
N ASN A 192 -9.91 2.82 23.12
CA ASN A 192 -10.26 2.65 24.54
C ASN A 192 -11.06 1.36 24.83
N GLY A 193 -10.83 0.29 24.07
CA GLY A 193 -11.50 -1.00 24.30
C GLY A 193 -12.98 -1.02 23.90
N VAL A 194 -13.38 -0.12 22.99
CA VAL A 194 -14.72 -0.14 22.42
C VAL A 194 -14.84 -1.36 21.50
N TYR A 195 -15.93 -2.12 21.63
CA TYR A 195 -16.17 -3.28 20.79
C TYR A 195 -16.50 -2.89 19.35
N PRO A 196 -16.05 -3.67 18.34
CA PRO A 196 -16.43 -3.46 16.95
C PRO A 196 -17.96 -3.45 16.77
N ILE A 197 -18.44 -2.48 15.98
CA ILE A 197 -19.85 -2.33 15.66
C ILE A 197 -20.12 -3.07 14.34
N PRO A 198 -21.03 -4.06 14.31
CA PRO A 198 -21.27 -4.89 13.12
C PRO A 198 -21.64 -4.11 11.85
N GLU A 199 -22.42 -3.03 12.00
CA GLU A 199 -22.83 -2.15 10.90
C GLU A 199 -21.62 -1.47 10.25
N GLU A 200 -20.63 -1.06 11.06
CA GLU A 200 -19.39 -0.43 10.59
C GLU A 200 -18.53 -1.44 9.82
N ASP A 201 -18.33 -2.64 10.37
CA ASP A 201 -17.54 -3.68 9.71
C ASP A 201 -18.20 -4.15 8.40
N LYS A 202 -19.53 -4.24 8.37
CA LYS A 202 -20.28 -4.56 7.14
C LYS A 202 -20.10 -3.47 6.09
N HIS A 203 -20.19 -2.20 6.49
CA HIS A 203 -20.02 -1.08 5.57
C HIS A 203 -18.58 -1.03 5.03
N ILE A 204 -17.57 -1.10 5.89
CA ILE A 204 -16.15 -1.18 5.49
C ILE A 204 -15.93 -2.33 4.52
N GLY A 205 -16.42 -3.52 4.86
CA GLY A 205 -16.32 -4.72 4.02
C GLY A 205 -16.85 -4.51 2.60
N SER A 206 -17.95 -3.76 2.46
CA SER A 206 -18.54 -3.43 1.16
C SER A 206 -17.68 -2.48 0.31
N LEU A 207 -16.85 -1.67 0.94
CA LEU A 207 -15.96 -0.72 0.27
C LEU A 207 -14.63 -1.35 -0.19
N LEU A 208 -14.19 -2.45 0.43
CA LEU A 208 -12.85 -3.00 0.19
C LEU A 208 -12.60 -3.40 -1.28
N GLY A 209 -13.57 -4.08 -1.90
CA GLY A 209 -13.49 -4.49 -3.31
C GLY A 209 -13.38 -3.29 -4.26
N PRO A 210 -14.36 -2.36 -4.25
CA PRO A 210 -14.32 -1.16 -5.09
C PRO A 210 -13.05 -0.30 -4.89
N LEU A 211 -12.59 -0.13 -3.64
CA LEU A 211 -11.35 0.61 -3.35
C LEU A 211 -10.12 -0.07 -3.95
N TYR A 212 -10.09 -1.40 -3.90
CA TYR A 212 -9.00 -2.19 -4.45
C TYR A 212 -8.95 -2.10 -5.98
N GLU A 213 -10.09 -2.27 -6.64
CA GLU A 213 -10.20 -2.12 -8.10
C GLU A 213 -9.82 -0.70 -8.56
N LYS A 214 -10.32 0.33 -7.86
CA LYS A 214 -9.95 1.72 -8.15
C LYS A 214 -8.46 1.99 -8.00
N CYS A 215 -7.81 1.36 -7.01
CA CYS A 215 -6.37 1.45 -6.84
C CYS A 215 -5.63 0.79 -8.02
N LEU A 216 -6.02 -0.41 -8.42
CA LEU A 216 -5.40 -1.11 -9.57
C LEU A 216 -5.51 -0.27 -10.86
N MET A 217 -6.70 0.26 -11.15
CA MET A 217 -6.93 1.10 -12.34
C MET A 217 -6.05 2.35 -12.34
N LYS A 218 -5.89 3.01 -11.17
CA LYS A 218 -5.01 4.18 -11.03
C LYS A 218 -3.54 3.85 -11.30
N GLU A 219 -3.14 2.61 -11.02
CA GLU A 219 -1.79 2.09 -11.25
C GLU A 219 -1.56 1.54 -12.66
N GLY A 220 -2.60 1.57 -13.51
CA GLY A 220 -2.57 1.09 -14.88
C GLY A 220 -2.58 -0.44 -14.99
N ILE A 221 -3.29 -1.10 -14.08
CA ILE A 221 -3.53 -2.55 -14.06
C ILE A 221 -5.00 -2.86 -14.20
#